data_AF-A0A536A6F9-F1
#
_entry.id   AF-A0A536A6F9-F1
#
_cell.length_a   1.000
_cell.length_b   1.000
_cell.length_c   1.000
_cell.angle_alpha   90.00
_cell.angle_beta   90.00
_cell.angle_gamma   90.00
#
_symmetry.space_group_name_H-M   'P 1'
#
loop_
_entity.id
_entity.type
_entity.pdbx_description
1 polymer ?
#
loop_
_entity_poly.entity_id
_entity_poly.type
_entity_poly.pdbx_seq_one_letter_code
_entity_poly.pdbx_strand_id
1 'polypeptide(L)'
;MPENMGIRQPVERDVGGRRISEIERDVHAARGTTNMAKKDDRPVDAGLAALRGQDEAKAIEFWKHRFGLISAIPVDTARVGALTPQLRELVRMEDREERKRLTTARIKAFVQLPADQRERIMKTRQAAYDVDRAVLEEDQRMVDELTPNIPEAKGYPGQPTAAR
;
A
#
# COMPACT_ATOMS: atom_id res chain seq x y z
N MET A 1 -41.40 8.71 76.02
CA MET A 1 -41.07 7.86 77.18
C MET A 1 -41.41 6.42 76.81
N PRO A 2 -40.56 5.42 77.08
CA PRO A 2 -39.11 5.24 76.84
C PRO A 2 -38.92 4.04 75.85
N GLU A 3 -37.76 3.56 75.39
CA GLU A 3 -36.62 2.91 76.06
C GLU A 3 -35.38 2.99 75.13
N ASN A 4 -34.26 3.57 75.56
CA ASN A 4 -33.10 2.95 76.22
C ASN A 4 -32.39 1.85 75.38
N MET A 5 -31.24 2.15 74.77
CA MET A 5 -29.86 2.07 75.31
C MET A 5 -29.20 0.69 75.21
N GLY A 6 -27.97 0.65 74.67
CA GLY A 6 -27.05 -0.50 74.72
C GLY A 6 -26.19 -0.60 73.45
N ILE A 7 -25.24 0.29 73.15
CA ILE A 7 -23.88 0.42 73.70
C ILE A 7 -22.98 -0.81 73.48
N ARG A 8 -22.16 -0.68 72.40
CA ARG A 8 -20.70 -0.97 72.27
C ARG A 8 -20.24 -2.44 72.14
N GLN A 9 -19.29 -2.81 71.27
CA GLN A 9 -17.87 -2.37 71.21
C GLN A 9 -17.15 -2.79 69.89
N PRO A 10 -15.89 -2.33 69.64
CA PRO A 10 -15.37 -1.90 68.32
C PRO A 10 -14.22 -2.75 67.74
N VAL A 11 -13.87 -2.53 66.45
CA VAL A 11 -12.54 -2.82 65.86
C VAL A 11 -12.29 -1.85 64.67
N GLU A 12 -11.30 -0.96 64.79
CA GLU A 12 -10.02 -0.96 64.05
C GLU A 12 -10.07 -0.59 62.55
N ARG A 13 -9.63 0.63 62.20
CA ARG A 13 -8.36 0.91 61.48
C ARG A 13 -8.38 2.27 60.76
N ASP A 14 -7.49 3.14 61.23
CA ASP A 14 -6.80 4.12 60.38
C ASP A 14 -5.92 3.37 59.37
N VAL A 15 -5.75 3.91 58.15
CA VAL A 15 -4.59 3.80 57.23
C VAL A 15 -5.02 3.95 55.76
N GLY A 16 -4.44 4.93 55.07
CA GLY A 16 -4.23 4.95 53.62
C GLY A 16 -5.05 6.01 52.88
N GLY A 17 -4.53 7.15 52.43
CA GLY A 17 -3.19 7.36 51.91
C GLY A 17 -3.03 6.67 50.55
N ARG A 18 -3.12 7.44 49.47
CA ARG A 18 -2.88 7.08 48.05
C ARG A 18 -3.93 6.18 47.39
N ARG A 19 -4.65 6.73 46.41
CA ARG A 19 -4.72 6.24 45.01
C ARG A 19 -5.72 7.08 44.20
N ILE A 20 -5.37 8.33 43.95
CA ILE A 20 -5.87 9.04 42.76
C ILE A 20 -4.86 8.74 41.65
N SER A 21 -4.85 7.51 41.13
CA SER A 21 -3.92 7.09 40.06
C SER A 21 -4.24 5.66 39.63
N GLU A 22 -5.35 5.43 38.93
CA GLU A 22 -5.47 4.23 38.09
C GLU A 22 -6.52 4.38 36.98
N ILE A 23 -7.59 5.15 37.17
CA ILE A 23 -8.68 5.22 36.17
C ILE A 23 -8.40 6.18 35.00
N GLU A 24 -7.54 7.20 35.17
CA GLU A 24 -7.20 8.13 34.07
C GLU A 24 -6.06 7.63 33.16
N ARG A 25 -5.37 6.54 33.54
CA ARG A 25 -4.33 5.94 32.68
C ARG A 25 -4.89 4.99 31.62
N ASP A 26 -6.08 4.42 31.84
CA ASP A 26 -6.68 3.46 30.91
C ASP A 26 -7.42 4.10 29.73
N VAL A 27 -7.81 5.38 29.82
CA VAL A 27 -8.41 6.09 28.68
C VAL A 27 -7.35 6.53 27.66
N HIS A 28 -6.08 6.67 28.08
CA HIS A 28 -4.98 7.01 27.17
C HIS A 28 -4.30 5.79 26.53
N ALA A 29 -4.46 4.58 27.09
CA ALA A 29 -4.04 3.33 26.47
C ALA A 29 -4.94 2.90 25.29
N ALA A 30 -6.22 3.32 25.28
CA ALA A 30 -7.17 3.01 24.20
C ALA A 30 -6.99 3.86 22.92
N ARG A 31 -6.17 4.92 22.94
CA ARG A 31 -5.74 5.67 21.75
C ARG A 31 -4.36 5.27 21.23
N GLY A 32 -3.79 4.22 21.82
CA GLY A 32 -2.56 3.56 21.39
C GLY A 32 -2.83 2.39 20.45
N THR A 33 -3.77 2.49 19.50
CA THR A 33 -3.66 1.65 18.31
C THR A 33 -2.65 2.35 17.42
N THR A 34 -1.38 2.06 17.70
CA THR A 34 -0.37 1.77 16.69
C THR A 34 -1.02 1.71 15.31
N ASN A 35 -0.72 2.69 14.47
CA ASN A 35 -0.63 2.47 13.03
C ASN A 35 0.43 1.38 12.85
N MET A 36 0.05 0.14 13.17
CA MET A 36 0.52 -1.00 12.44
C MET A 36 0.00 -0.73 11.03
N ALA A 37 0.80 0.00 10.27
CA ALA A 37 1.04 -0.40 8.90
C ALA A 37 1.20 -1.91 8.99
N LYS A 38 0.10 -2.64 8.76
CA LYS A 38 0.12 -4.07 8.61
C LYS A 38 1.23 -4.24 7.60
N LYS A 39 2.36 -4.80 8.06
CA LYS A 39 3.42 -5.23 7.17
C LYS A 39 2.69 -6.23 6.32
N ASP A 40 2.22 -5.75 5.19
CA ASP A 40 1.33 -6.47 4.32
C ASP A 40 2.30 -7.36 3.58
N ASP A 41 2.72 -8.44 4.26
CA ASP A 41 3.66 -9.48 3.84
C ASP A 41 3.08 -10.30 2.67
N ARG A 42 2.25 -9.63 1.86
CA ARG A 42 1.93 -10.05 0.52
C ARG A 42 3.26 -10.23 -0.21
N PRO A 43 3.39 -11.27 -1.05
CA PRO A 43 4.54 -11.50 -1.94
C PRO A 43 4.80 -10.36 -2.96
N VAL A 44 4.16 -9.21 -2.78
CA VAL A 44 4.25 -7.96 -3.54
C VAL A 44 5.40 -7.06 -3.04
N ASP A 45 5.88 -7.25 -1.82
CA ASP A 45 6.90 -6.39 -1.18
C ASP A 45 8.36 -6.83 -1.42
N ALA A 46 8.61 -7.97 -2.07
CA ALA A 46 9.90 -8.25 -2.69
C ALA A 46 10.04 -7.37 -3.95
N GLY A 47 10.37 -6.10 -3.69
CA GLY A 47 10.25 -4.96 -4.58
C GLY A 47 11.28 -4.93 -5.70
N LEU A 48 11.08 -3.99 -6.61
CA LEU A 48 11.91 -3.76 -7.79
C LEU A 48 13.42 -3.66 -7.49
N ALA A 49 13.80 -3.36 -6.25
CA ALA A 49 15.17 -3.49 -5.76
C ALA A 49 15.84 -4.85 -6.10
N ALA A 50 15.09 -5.96 -6.10
CA ALA A 50 15.61 -7.28 -6.47
C ALA A 50 15.96 -7.41 -7.96
N LEU A 51 15.43 -6.52 -8.81
CA LEU A 51 15.70 -6.49 -10.24
C LEU A 51 16.93 -5.64 -10.60
N ARG A 52 17.54 -4.95 -9.63
CA ARG A 52 18.69 -4.09 -9.90
C ARG A 52 19.86 -4.88 -10.48
N GLY A 53 20.32 -4.48 -11.67
CA GLY A 53 21.41 -5.16 -12.38
C GLY A 53 21.04 -6.54 -12.94
N GLN A 54 19.77 -6.96 -12.86
CA GLN A 54 19.31 -8.16 -13.56
C GLN A 54 19.09 -7.87 -15.05
N ASP A 55 19.08 -8.92 -15.88
CA ASP A 55 18.80 -8.80 -17.31
C ASP A 55 17.35 -8.35 -17.59
N GLU A 56 17.12 -7.83 -18.80
CA GLU A 56 15.81 -7.33 -19.23
C GLU A 56 14.73 -8.44 -19.20
N ALA A 57 15.08 -9.68 -19.58
CA ALA A 57 14.13 -10.79 -19.62
C ALA A 57 13.60 -11.11 -18.22
N LYS A 58 14.46 -11.14 -17.20
CA LYS A 58 14.02 -11.30 -15.80
C LYS A 58 13.13 -10.16 -15.32
N ALA A 59 13.43 -8.91 -15.71
CA ALA A 59 12.57 -7.78 -15.38
C ALA A 59 11.19 -7.89 -16.06
N ILE A 60 11.13 -8.35 -17.32
CA ILE A 60 9.87 -8.61 -18.03
C ILE A 60 9.07 -9.71 -17.33
N GLU A 61 9.68 -10.84 -17.00
CA GLU A 61 9.01 -11.97 -16.34
C GLU A 61 8.52 -11.60 -14.94
N PHE A 62 9.30 -10.82 -14.19
CA PHE A 62 8.86 -10.24 -12.93
C PHE A 62 7.59 -9.41 -13.10
N TRP A 63 7.55 -8.51 -14.09
CA TRP A 63 6.39 -7.67 -14.33
C TRP A 63 5.18 -8.47 -14.80
N LYS A 64 5.36 -9.49 -15.65
CA LYS A 64 4.28 -10.40 -16.04
C LYS A 64 3.70 -11.11 -14.83
N HIS A 65 4.55 -11.71 -14.00
CA HIS A 65 4.12 -12.38 -12.79
C HIS A 65 3.39 -11.40 -11.85
N ARG A 66 3.93 -10.20 -11.65
CA ARG A 66 3.32 -9.17 -10.82
C ARG A 66 1.95 -8.73 -11.35
N PHE A 67 1.81 -8.49 -12.65
CA PHE A 67 0.52 -8.17 -13.25
C PHE A 67 -0.47 -9.33 -13.18
N GLY A 68 -0.02 -10.57 -13.35
CA GLY A 68 -0.83 -11.77 -13.14
C GLY A 68 -1.41 -11.81 -11.72
N LEU A 69 -0.57 -11.62 -10.70
CA LEU A 69 -1.00 -11.56 -9.30
C LEU A 69 -1.98 -10.41 -9.05
N ILE A 70 -1.70 -9.19 -9.55
CA ILE A 70 -2.58 -8.04 -9.35
C ILE A 70 -3.93 -8.27 -10.05
N SER A 71 -3.94 -8.74 -11.29
CA SER A 71 -5.18 -8.95 -12.05
C SER A 71 -6.08 -10.04 -11.46
N ALA A 72 -5.49 -11.02 -10.76
CA ALA A 72 -6.21 -12.08 -10.06
C ALA A 72 -6.91 -11.61 -8.77
N ILE A 73 -6.54 -10.45 -8.22
CA ILE A 73 -7.20 -9.91 -7.02
C ILE A 73 -8.65 -9.50 -7.38
N PRO A 74 -9.67 -10.04 -6.70
CA PRO A 74 -11.07 -9.82 -7.06
C PRO A 74 -11.55 -8.40 -6.69
N VAL A 75 -10.98 -7.79 -5.65
CA VAL A 75 -11.42 -6.49 -5.12
C VAL A 75 -10.61 -5.34 -5.73
N ASP A 76 -11.30 -4.37 -6.32
CA ASP A 76 -10.71 -3.23 -7.04
C ASP A 76 -9.79 -2.39 -6.15
N THR A 77 -10.22 -2.05 -4.94
CA THR A 77 -9.42 -1.27 -3.99
C THR A 77 -8.15 -2.01 -3.57
N ALA A 78 -8.22 -3.34 -3.43
CA ALA A 78 -7.06 -4.16 -3.13
C ALA A 78 -6.10 -4.25 -4.33
N ARG A 79 -6.61 -4.26 -5.58
CA ARG A 79 -5.77 -4.14 -6.78
C ARG A 79 -5.02 -2.83 -6.82
N VAL A 80 -5.71 -1.72 -6.56
CA VAL A 80 -5.08 -0.38 -6.49
C VAL A 80 -4.00 -0.37 -5.40
N GLY A 81 -4.32 -0.89 -4.21
CA GLY A 81 -3.37 -1.02 -3.11
C GLY A 81 -2.17 -1.93 -3.40
N ALA A 82 -2.25 -2.81 -4.40
CA ALA A 82 -1.14 -3.66 -4.84
C ALA A 82 -0.32 -3.01 -5.99
N LEU A 83 -0.97 -2.25 -6.89
CA LEU A 83 -0.31 -1.58 -8.01
C LEU A 83 0.43 -0.31 -7.58
N THR A 84 -0.22 0.57 -6.81
CA THR A 84 0.31 1.90 -6.48
C THR A 84 1.69 1.86 -5.80
N PRO A 85 1.97 0.97 -4.84
CA PRO A 85 3.30 0.87 -4.24
C PRO A 85 4.42 0.55 -5.26
N GLN A 86 4.12 -0.29 -6.26
CA GLN A 86 5.11 -0.65 -7.30
C GLN A 86 5.42 0.55 -8.22
N LEU A 87 4.41 1.35 -8.57
CA LEU A 87 4.60 2.59 -9.34
C LEU A 87 5.39 3.62 -8.53
N ARG A 88 5.07 3.75 -7.24
CA ARG A 88 5.76 4.66 -6.34
C ARG A 88 7.22 4.29 -6.14
N GLU A 89 7.52 3.00 -6.03
CA GLU A 89 8.90 2.51 -5.96
C GLU A 89 9.67 2.85 -7.24
N LEU A 90 9.12 2.58 -8.44
CA LEU A 90 9.73 2.99 -9.71
C LEU A 90 10.01 4.49 -9.77
N VAL A 91 9.01 5.31 -9.43
CA VAL A 91 9.09 6.77 -9.52
C VAL A 91 10.16 7.34 -8.58
N ARG A 92 10.36 6.73 -7.42
CA ARG A 92 11.34 7.16 -6.42
C ARG A 92 12.77 6.70 -6.70
N MET A 93 13.00 5.88 -7.74
CA MET A 93 14.35 5.48 -8.11
C MET A 93 15.14 6.70 -8.61
N GLU A 94 16.25 6.99 -7.92
CA GLU A 94 17.17 8.08 -8.29
C GLU A 94 17.95 7.76 -9.57
N ASP A 95 18.23 6.48 -9.79
CA ASP A 95 18.90 5.99 -10.99
C ASP A 95 17.94 6.02 -12.18
N ARG A 96 18.03 7.11 -12.96
CA ARG A 96 17.13 7.35 -14.10
C ARG A 96 17.25 6.29 -15.19
N GLU A 97 18.45 5.82 -15.47
CA GLU A 97 18.67 4.80 -16.51
C GLU A 97 18.10 3.45 -16.07
N GLU A 98 18.27 3.10 -14.79
CA GLU A 98 17.63 1.90 -14.23
C GLU A 98 16.10 2.03 -14.21
N ARG A 99 15.57 3.20 -13.84
CA ARG A 99 14.12 3.48 -13.90
C ARG A 99 13.59 3.32 -15.32
N LYS A 100 14.31 3.81 -16.34
CA LYS A 100 13.96 3.62 -17.75
C LYS A 100 13.93 2.15 -18.12
N ARG A 101 14.99 1.40 -17.80
CA ARG A 101 15.08 -0.03 -18.09
C ARG A 101 13.92 -0.81 -17.49
N LEU A 102 13.61 -0.58 -16.21
CA LEU A 102 12.51 -1.25 -15.52
C LEU A 102 11.14 -0.82 -16.03
N THR A 103 10.98 0.44 -16.46
CA THR A 103 9.75 0.93 -17.07
C THR A 103 9.55 0.34 -18.47
N THR A 104 10.60 0.24 -19.28
CA THR A 104 10.59 -0.46 -20.58
C THR A 104 10.20 -1.92 -20.41
N ALA A 105 10.80 -2.62 -19.45
CA ALA A 105 10.45 -4.00 -19.13
C ALA A 105 8.97 -4.13 -18.71
N ARG A 106 8.45 -3.18 -17.93
CA ARG A 106 7.03 -3.12 -17.55
C ARG A 106 6.10 -2.93 -18.75
N ILE A 107 6.45 -2.04 -19.67
CA ILE A 107 5.68 -1.79 -20.91
C ILE A 107 5.64 -3.07 -21.75
N LYS A 108 6.82 -3.68 -21.99
CA LYS A 108 6.96 -4.95 -22.72
C LYS A 108 6.19 -6.09 -22.05
N ALA A 109 6.21 -6.18 -20.72
CA ALA A 109 5.45 -7.18 -19.98
C ALA A 109 3.94 -6.98 -20.15
N PHE A 110 3.45 -5.75 -20.02
CA PHE A 110 2.03 -5.43 -20.14
C PHE A 110 1.46 -5.79 -21.53
N VAL A 111 2.17 -5.49 -22.61
CA VAL A 111 1.66 -5.79 -23.97
C VAL A 111 1.57 -7.29 -24.26
N GLN A 112 2.35 -8.11 -23.54
CA GLN A 112 2.36 -9.57 -23.64
C GLN A 112 1.28 -10.25 -22.77
N LEU A 113 0.54 -9.51 -21.94
CA LEU A 113 -0.51 -10.08 -21.10
C LEU A 113 -1.76 -10.48 -21.91
N PRO A 114 -2.53 -11.48 -21.43
CA PRO A 114 -3.89 -11.75 -21.90
C PRO A 114 -4.78 -10.50 -21.87
N ALA A 115 -5.73 -10.39 -22.81
CA ALA A 115 -6.55 -9.19 -22.99
C ALA A 115 -7.36 -8.82 -21.75
N ASP A 116 -7.94 -9.80 -21.05
CA ASP A 116 -8.69 -9.64 -19.81
C ASP A 116 -7.81 -9.10 -18.67
N GLN A 117 -6.57 -9.58 -18.57
CA GLN A 117 -5.61 -9.07 -17.58
C GLN A 117 -5.19 -7.64 -17.90
N ARG A 118 -4.95 -7.32 -19.18
CA ARG A 118 -4.64 -5.93 -19.61
C ARG A 118 -5.76 -4.98 -19.23
N GLU A 119 -7.02 -5.35 -19.48
CA GLU A 119 -8.18 -4.53 -19.12
C GLU A 119 -8.27 -4.30 -17.60
N ARG A 120 -8.08 -5.35 -16.79
CA ARG A 120 -8.08 -5.23 -15.32
C ARG A 120 -6.96 -4.33 -14.82
N ILE A 121 -5.75 -4.47 -15.37
CA ILE A 121 -4.61 -3.62 -15.00
C ILE A 121 -4.86 -2.17 -15.42
N MET A 122 -5.45 -1.92 -16.59
CA MET A 122 -5.82 -0.58 -17.02
C MET A 122 -6.83 0.08 -16.10
N LYS A 123 -7.92 -0.61 -15.75
CA LYS A 123 -8.91 -0.12 -14.79
C LYS A 123 -8.28 0.17 -13.43
N THR A 124 -7.34 -0.69 -13.00
CA THR A 124 -6.59 -0.50 -11.76
C THR A 124 -5.68 0.73 -11.82
N ARG A 125 -4.96 0.93 -12.93
CA ARG A 125 -4.11 2.12 -13.15
C ARG A 125 -4.94 3.40 -13.16
N GLN A 126 -6.15 3.34 -13.74
CA GLN A 126 -7.09 4.45 -13.75
C GLN A 126 -7.57 4.81 -12.34
N ALA A 127 -7.99 3.82 -11.55
CA ALA A 127 -8.40 4.06 -10.16
C ALA A 127 -7.22 4.46 -9.24
N ALA A 128 -5.99 4.04 -9.56
CA ALA A 128 -4.79 4.45 -8.83
C ALA A 128 -4.47 5.94 -9.03
N TYR A 129 -4.93 6.56 -10.12
CA TYR A 129 -4.78 7.99 -10.36
C TYR A 129 -5.45 8.83 -9.27
N ASP A 130 -6.62 8.40 -8.79
CA ASP A 130 -7.37 9.10 -7.75
C ASP A 130 -6.73 8.92 -6.35
N VAL A 131 -5.87 7.90 -6.18
CA VAL A 131 -5.19 7.60 -4.91
C VAL A 131 -3.85 8.32 -4.78
N ASP A 132 -3.04 8.35 -5.85
CA ASP A 132 -1.70 8.94 -5.83
C ASP A 132 -1.36 9.58 -7.18
N ARG A 133 -2.09 10.66 -7.49
CA ARG A 133 -2.01 11.38 -8.76
C ARG A 133 -0.59 11.74 -9.18
N ALA A 134 0.22 12.26 -8.25
CA ALA A 134 1.58 12.71 -8.52
C ALA A 134 2.47 11.55 -9.00
N VAL A 135 2.35 10.38 -8.37
CA VAL A 135 3.07 9.16 -8.80
C VAL A 135 2.63 8.74 -10.19
N LEU A 136 1.33 8.75 -10.49
CA LEU A 136 0.82 8.33 -11.80
C LEU A 136 1.22 9.29 -12.92
N GLU A 137 1.20 10.60 -12.69
CA GLU A 137 1.63 11.61 -13.68
C GLU A 137 3.14 11.52 -13.95
N GLU A 138 3.95 11.31 -12.92
CA GLU A 138 5.40 11.12 -13.05
C GLU A 138 5.75 9.79 -13.74
N ASP A 139 5.04 8.72 -13.40
CA ASP A 139 5.15 7.43 -14.07
C ASP A 139 4.76 7.52 -15.55
N GLN A 140 3.67 8.21 -15.85
CA GLN A 140 3.17 8.36 -17.21
C GLN A 140 4.12 9.20 -18.08
N ARG A 141 4.74 10.24 -17.53
CA ARG A 141 5.80 10.99 -18.25
C ARG A 141 6.94 10.09 -18.71
N MET A 142 7.36 9.13 -17.89
CA MET A 142 8.37 8.13 -18.27
C MET A 142 7.84 7.17 -19.35
N VAL A 143 6.59 6.73 -19.24
CA VAL A 143 5.96 5.89 -20.27
C VAL A 143 5.88 6.61 -21.62
N ASP A 144 5.46 7.87 -21.62
CA ASP A 144 5.33 8.70 -22.82
C ASP A 144 6.70 8.94 -23.48
N GLU A 145 7.77 9.10 -22.69
CA GLU A 145 9.16 9.18 -23.19
C GLU A 145 9.61 7.88 -23.88
N LEU A 146 9.24 6.72 -23.32
CA LEU A 146 9.78 5.42 -23.74
C LEU A 146 8.99 4.74 -24.86
N THR A 147 7.66 4.88 -24.85
CA THR A 147 6.74 4.17 -25.76
C THR A 147 7.09 4.36 -27.24
N PRO A 148 7.48 5.56 -27.74
CA PRO A 148 7.87 5.74 -29.14
C PRO A 148 9.05 4.85 -29.59
N ASN A 149 9.89 4.42 -28.65
CA ASN A 149 11.09 3.62 -28.91
C ASN A 149 10.89 2.12 -28.67
N ILE A 150 9.67 1.68 -28.33
CA ILE A 150 9.33 0.28 -28.08
C ILE A 150 8.34 -0.17 -29.18
N PRO A 151 8.82 -0.88 -30.23
CA PRO A 151 7.97 -1.28 -31.36
C PRO A 151 6.73 -2.08 -30.95
N GLU A 152 6.85 -2.90 -29.90
CA GLU A 152 5.78 -3.75 -29.35
C GLU A 152 4.74 -2.95 -28.56
N ALA A 153 5.03 -1.70 -28.22
CA ALA A 153 4.14 -0.82 -27.46
C ALA A 153 3.14 -0.05 -28.33
N LYS A 154 3.02 -0.38 -29.62
CA LYS A 154 1.95 0.11 -30.51
C LYS A 154 0.59 -0.36 -29.98
N GLY A 155 -0.02 0.44 -29.11
CA GLY A 155 -1.26 0.11 -28.40
C GLY A 155 -1.16 0.17 -26.86
N TYR A 156 -0.03 0.61 -26.31
CA TYR A 156 0.04 0.92 -24.89
C TYR A 156 -0.92 2.10 -24.57
N PRO A 157 -1.77 1.98 -23.54
CA PRO A 157 -2.73 3.02 -23.23
C PRO A 157 -2.05 4.34 -22.86
N GLY A 158 -2.61 5.44 -23.35
CA GLY A 158 -2.19 6.79 -23.00
C GLY A 158 -2.50 7.16 -21.55
N GLN A 159 -2.33 8.43 -21.21
CA GLN A 159 -2.54 8.99 -19.87
C GLN A 159 -3.84 8.49 -19.21
N PRO A 160 -3.77 7.95 -17.98
CA PRO A 160 -4.97 7.78 -17.15
C PRO A 160 -5.61 9.16 -16.94
N THR A 161 -6.89 9.29 -17.26
CA THR A 161 -7.65 10.53 -17.10
C THR A 161 -8.61 10.37 -15.94
N ALA A 162 -8.67 11.32 -14.99
CA ALA A 162 -9.68 11.28 -13.92
C ALA A 162 -11.06 10.89 -14.48
N ALA A 163 -11.68 9.87 -13.88
CA ALA A 163 -13.01 9.44 -14.30
C ALA A 163 -13.96 10.63 -14.11
N ARG A 164 -14.56 11.10 -15.22
CA ARG A 164 -15.61 12.13 -15.20
C ARG A 164 -16.94 11.53 -14.77
#